data_AF-K7S582-F1
#
_entry.id   AF-K7S582-F1
#
_cell.length_a   1.000
_cell.length_b   1.000
_cell.length_c   1.000
_cell.angle_alpha   90.00
_cell.angle_beta   90.00
_cell.angle_gamma   90.00
#
_symmetry.space_group_name_H-M   'P 1'
#
loop_
_entity.id
_entity.type
_entity.pdbx_description
1 polymer ?
#
loop_
_entity_poly.entity_id
_entity_poly.type
_entity_poly.pdbx_seq_one_letter_code
_entity_poly.pdbx_strand_id
1 'polypeptide(L)'
;IGQAFPYMPIANPGWMFPDYSFGIRDENMQKMVDEVRAKGAELVVCLSHNGFDVDKKMASVVKGIDVILTGHTHDALPEPVLVGDTILIASGSNGKFVSRVDLDVRDGKMMGFRHKLIPIFSDVIEPDADMTALIDEQRAPYKAELEEVIGETDDLLYRRGNFNGSWDDLICDALISERDADIAMSPGVRWGPSILPGQAITREDIWNVTSMSYGEAYRSEMTGEFIKVILEDVADNIFNPDPYYQHGGDM
;
A
#
# COMPACT_ATOMS: atom_id res chain seq x y z
N ILE A 1 -11.80 -10.55 11.38
CA ILE A 1 -10.84 -11.49 10.76
C ILE A 1 -9.71 -10.66 10.19
N GLY A 2 -8.44 -11.04 10.44
CA GLY A 2 -7.29 -10.38 9.83
C GLY A 2 -6.81 -11.16 8.61
N GLN A 3 -6.51 -10.46 7.52
CA GLN A 3 -6.03 -11.04 6.27
C GLN A 3 -4.77 -10.29 5.82
N ALA A 4 -3.63 -10.99 5.87
CA ALA A 4 -2.35 -10.44 5.44
C ALA A 4 -2.20 -10.49 3.91
N PHE A 5 -1.24 -9.72 3.39
CA PHE A 5 -0.92 -9.69 1.96
C PHE A 5 -0.55 -11.11 1.44
N PRO A 6 -1.19 -11.61 0.38
CA PRO A 6 -1.05 -13.00 -0.03
C PRO A 6 0.25 -13.31 -0.78
N TYR A 7 0.98 -12.30 -1.28
CA TYR A 7 2.17 -12.50 -2.13
C TYR A 7 3.50 -12.15 -1.44
N MET A 8 3.55 -12.17 -0.10
CA MET A 8 4.74 -11.79 0.69
C MET A 8 6.07 -12.42 0.22
N PRO A 9 6.16 -13.76 -0.04
CA PRO A 9 7.42 -14.39 -0.43
C PRO A 9 7.87 -14.10 -1.87
N ILE A 10 6.99 -13.52 -2.69
CA ILE A 10 7.28 -13.12 -4.07
C ILE A 10 7.65 -11.63 -4.11
N ALA A 11 7.00 -10.80 -3.29
CA ALA A 11 7.26 -9.36 -3.21
C ALA A 11 8.54 -8.99 -2.43
N ASN A 12 9.11 -9.93 -1.67
CA ASN A 12 10.28 -9.74 -0.82
C ASN A 12 11.24 -10.94 -0.96
N PRO A 13 12.51 -10.82 -0.52
CA PRO A 13 13.44 -11.94 -0.58
C PRO A 13 12.91 -13.20 0.13
N GLY A 14 12.74 -14.30 -0.61
CA GLY A 14 12.08 -15.51 -0.11
C GLY A 14 12.73 -16.16 1.12
N TRP A 15 14.03 -15.95 1.33
CA TRP A 15 14.75 -16.43 2.51
C TRP A 15 14.30 -15.78 3.83
N MET A 16 13.60 -14.65 3.77
CA MET A 16 12.98 -14.02 4.95
C MET A 16 11.72 -14.76 5.43
N PHE A 17 11.14 -15.63 4.59
CA PHE A 17 9.90 -16.35 4.86
C PHE A 17 10.02 -17.86 4.55
N PRO A 18 11.05 -18.56 5.04
CA PRO A 18 11.38 -19.90 4.56
C PRO A 18 10.30 -20.95 4.87
N ASP A 19 9.55 -20.75 5.97
CA ASP A 19 8.56 -21.69 6.46
C ASP A 19 7.10 -21.19 6.33
N TYR A 20 6.91 -20.01 5.73
CA TYR A 20 5.59 -19.39 5.63
C TYR A 20 5.02 -19.47 4.22
N SER A 21 3.76 -19.90 4.14
CA SER A 21 2.99 -19.86 2.90
C SER A 21 1.85 -18.86 3.03
N PHE A 22 1.88 -17.85 2.17
CA PHE A 22 0.83 -16.86 1.98
C PHE A 22 0.07 -17.16 0.69
N GLY A 23 -1.17 -16.70 0.61
CA GLY A 23 -1.97 -16.86 -0.60
C GLY A 23 -3.43 -16.53 -0.37
N ILE A 24 -4.14 -16.33 -1.47
CA ILE A 24 -5.59 -16.19 -1.48
C ILE A 24 -6.19 -17.59 -1.28
N ARG A 25 -6.90 -17.80 -0.18
CA ARG A 25 -7.45 -19.10 0.22
C ARG A 25 -8.92 -18.95 0.60
N ASP A 26 -9.77 -18.78 -0.41
CA ASP A 26 -11.21 -18.51 -0.22
C ASP A 26 -11.90 -19.54 0.67
N GLU A 27 -11.59 -20.84 0.49
CA GLU A 27 -12.12 -21.90 1.35
C GLU A 27 -11.72 -21.74 2.82
N ASN A 28 -10.49 -21.30 3.09
CA ASN A 28 -10.03 -21.06 4.44
C ASN A 28 -10.69 -19.81 5.03
N MET A 29 -10.82 -18.74 4.25
CA MET A 29 -11.56 -17.56 4.68
C MET A 29 -13.02 -17.88 4.97
N GLN A 30 -13.69 -18.67 4.13
CA GLN A 30 -15.07 -19.11 4.37
C GLN A 30 -15.18 -19.89 5.68
N LYS A 31 -14.28 -20.86 5.93
CA LYS A 31 -14.24 -21.60 7.21
C LYS A 31 -14.08 -20.65 8.40
N MET A 32 -13.22 -19.64 8.29
CA MET A 32 -13.04 -18.65 9.36
C MET A 32 -14.31 -17.82 9.60
N VAL A 33 -15.01 -17.41 8.54
CA VAL A 33 -16.29 -16.70 8.65
C VAL A 33 -17.33 -17.58 9.32
N ASP A 34 -17.49 -18.82 8.87
CA ASP A 34 -18.45 -19.77 9.44
C ASP A 34 -18.15 -20.05 10.92
N GLU A 35 -16.87 -20.20 11.28
CA GLU A 35 -16.42 -20.44 12.65
C GLU A 35 -16.78 -19.26 13.58
N VAL A 36 -16.48 -18.01 13.18
CA VAL A 36 -16.79 -16.85 14.03
C VAL A 36 -18.30 -16.62 14.15
N ARG A 37 -19.06 -16.88 13.08
CA ARG A 37 -20.54 -16.83 13.11
C ARG A 37 -21.12 -17.90 14.04
N ALA A 38 -20.61 -19.14 13.97
CA ALA A 38 -21.03 -20.21 14.88
C ALA A 38 -20.72 -19.91 16.34
N LYS A 39 -19.68 -19.10 16.61
CA LYS A 39 -19.36 -18.57 17.94
C LYS A 39 -20.26 -17.41 18.40
N GLY A 40 -21.21 -16.98 17.57
CA GLY A 40 -22.19 -15.94 17.88
C GLY A 40 -21.86 -14.55 17.33
N ALA A 41 -20.91 -14.41 16.40
CA ALA A 41 -20.65 -13.11 15.78
C ALA A 41 -21.85 -12.62 14.95
N GLU A 42 -22.40 -11.47 15.34
CA GLU A 42 -23.52 -10.81 14.65
C GLU A 42 -23.07 -9.93 13.47
N LEU A 43 -21.79 -9.55 13.43
CA LEU A 43 -21.15 -8.82 12.35
C LEU A 43 -19.73 -9.37 12.14
N VAL A 44 -19.31 -9.52 10.89
CA VAL A 44 -17.95 -9.96 10.52
C VAL A 44 -17.26 -8.89 9.69
N VAL A 45 -16.20 -8.33 10.27
CA VAL A 45 -15.29 -7.40 9.60
C VAL A 45 -14.01 -8.13 9.21
N CYS A 46 -13.60 -8.00 7.95
CA CYS A 46 -12.28 -8.41 7.46
C CYS A 46 -11.36 -7.19 7.39
N LEU A 47 -10.29 -7.19 8.18
CA LEU A 47 -9.19 -6.22 8.04
C LEU A 47 -8.16 -6.84 7.09
N SER A 48 -8.16 -6.36 5.85
CA SER A 48 -7.46 -6.99 4.74
C SER A 48 -6.30 -6.14 4.22
N HIS A 49 -5.22 -6.81 3.84
CA HIS A 49 -4.11 -6.26 3.11
C HIS A 49 -3.93 -6.97 1.76
N ASN A 50 -4.98 -7.55 1.18
CA ASN A 50 -4.91 -8.18 -0.14
C ASN A 50 -4.71 -7.16 -1.28
N GLY A 51 -5.34 -5.99 -1.16
CA GLY A 51 -5.52 -5.01 -2.24
C GLY A 51 -6.98 -4.92 -2.68
N PHE A 52 -7.38 -3.72 -3.12
CA PHE A 52 -8.78 -3.38 -3.37
C PHE A 52 -9.50 -4.35 -4.32
N ASP A 53 -8.96 -4.57 -5.52
CA ASP A 53 -9.61 -5.42 -6.53
C ASP A 53 -9.60 -6.91 -6.13
N VAL A 54 -8.56 -7.36 -5.44
CA VAL A 54 -8.51 -8.71 -4.86
C VAL A 54 -9.60 -8.88 -3.81
N ASP A 55 -9.75 -7.93 -2.89
CA ASP A 55 -10.80 -7.94 -1.87
C ASP A 55 -12.20 -7.86 -2.48
N LYS A 56 -12.36 -7.07 -3.54
CA LYS A 56 -13.61 -6.98 -4.30
C LYS A 56 -13.97 -8.33 -4.92
N LYS A 57 -13.00 -9.04 -5.50
CA LYS A 57 -13.22 -10.39 -6.00
C LYS A 57 -13.51 -11.38 -4.86
N MET A 58 -12.77 -11.33 -3.75
CA MET A 58 -13.01 -12.18 -2.58
C MET A 58 -14.42 -12.00 -2.01
N ALA A 59 -14.92 -10.77 -1.92
CA ALA A 59 -16.29 -10.49 -1.47
C ALA A 59 -17.38 -11.12 -2.38
N SER A 60 -17.07 -11.34 -3.66
CA SER A 60 -17.99 -12.03 -4.58
C SER A 60 -18.08 -13.54 -4.33
N VAL A 61 -17.01 -14.13 -3.78
CA VAL A 61 -16.87 -15.57 -3.56
C VAL A 61 -17.25 -15.94 -2.11
N VAL A 62 -16.59 -15.32 -1.13
CA VAL A 62 -16.77 -15.61 0.29
C VAL A 62 -18.04 -14.96 0.82
N LYS A 63 -18.88 -15.74 1.51
CA LYS A 63 -20.16 -15.30 2.05
C LYS A 63 -20.06 -15.04 3.55
N GLY A 64 -20.86 -14.07 4.03
CA GLY A 64 -21.01 -13.77 5.45
C GLY A 64 -20.05 -12.72 6.02
N ILE A 65 -19.18 -12.13 5.18
CA ILE A 65 -18.40 -10.93 5.51
C ILE A 65 -19.29 -9.71 5.28
N ASP A 66 -19.45 -8.84 6.27
CA ASP A 66 -20.27 -7.62 6.14
C ASP A 66 -19.42 -6.42 5.71
N VAL A 67 -18.20 -6.32 6.22
CA VAL A 67 -17.30 -5.18 5.97
C VAL A 67 -15.90 -5.70 5.64
N ILE A 68 -15.28 -5.15 4.59
CA ILE A 68 -13.86 -5.30 4.33
C ILE A 68 -13.20 -3.92 4.44
N LEU A 69 -12.23 -3.80 5.34
CA LEU A 69 -11.33 -2.67 5.42
C LEU A 69 -10.09 -3.03 4.61
N THR A 70 -9.94 -2.45 3.42
CA THR A 70 -8.93 -2.86 2.43
C THR A 70 -7.71 -1.93 2.46
N GLY A 71 -6.52 -2.55 2.45
CA GLY A 71 -5.22 -1.89 2.39
C GLY A 71 -4.47 -2.20 1.09
N HIS A 72 -3.13 -2.15 1.14
CA HIS A 72 -2.19 -2.47 0.05
C HIS A 72 -2.21 -1.54 -1.17
N THR A 73 -3.37 -1.32 -1.79
CA THR A 73 -3.47 -0.57 -3.06
C THR A 73 -3.51 0.94 -2.89
N HIS A 74 -3.57 1.43 -1.64
CA HIS A 74 -3.56 2.85 -1.28
C HIS A 74 -4.73 3.65 -1.89
N ASP A 75 -5.84 2.99 -2.21
CA ASP A 75 -7.04 3.67 -2.71
C ASP A 75 -7.71 4.48 -1.61
N ALA A 76 -8.17 5.68 -1.95
CA ALA A 76 -8.94 6.54 -1.07
C ALA A 76 -10.31 6.77 -1.72
N LEU A 77 -11.32 6.04 -1.26
CA LEU A 77 -12.67 6.12 -1.82
C LEU A 77 -13.57 6.91 -0.88
N PRO A 78 -14.15 8.04 -1.33
CA PRO A 78 -15.09 8.81 -0.50
C PRO A 78 -16.32 8.00 -0.09
N GLU A 79 -16.81 7.15 -0.99
CA GLU A 79 -17.97 6.28 -0.79
C GLU A 79 -17.57 4.80 -0.78
N PRO A 80 -18.16 3.96 0.09
CA PRO A 80 -17.92 2.53 0.10
C PRO A 80 -18.34 1.86 -1.21
N VAL A 81 -17.62 0.81 -1.61
CA VAL A 81 -18.01 -0.04 -2.73
C VAL A 81 -18.76 -1.25 -2.21
N LEU A 82 -19.89 -1.58 -2.82
CA LEU A 82 -20.72 -2.72 -2.44
C LEU A 82 -20.48 -3.90 -3.38
N VAL A 83 -20.28 -5.09 -2.80
CA VAL A 83 -20.30 -6.37 -3.51
C VAL A 83 -21.34 -7.25 -2.83
N GLY A 84 -22.54 -7.31 -3.41
CA GLY A 84 -23.71 -7.87 -2.71
C GLY A 84 -24.00 -7.06 -1.44
N ASP A 85 -24.01 -7.73 -0.30
CA ASP A 85 -24.25 -7.13 1.02
C ASP A 85 -22.95 -6.70 1.74
N THR A 86 -21.78 -7.01 1.17
CA THR A 86 -20.48 -6.64 1.74
C THR A 86 -20.08 -5.24 1.30
N ILE A 87 -19.70 -4.37 2.26
CA ILE A 87 -19.12 -3.05 1.98
C ILE A 87 -17.59 -3.10 2.03
N LEU A 88 -16.94 -2.42 1.09
CA LEU A 88 -15.49 -2.25 1.02
C LEU A 88 -15.11 -0.80 1.30
N ILE A 89 -14.16 -0.60 2.22
CA ILE A 89 -13.72 0.71 2.68
C ILE A 89 -12.21 0.85 2.45
N ALA A 90 -11.82 1.85 1.67
CA ALA A 90 -10.41 2.16 1.37
C ALA A 90 -10.05 3.56 1.89
N SER A 91 -9.07 3.63 2.79
CA SER A 91 -8.73 4.84 3.56
C SER A 91 -7.50 5.60 3.05
N GLY A 92 -6.99 5.26 1.86
CA GLY A 92 -5.77 5.85 1.30
C GLY A 92 -4.50 5.34 1.97
N SER A 93 -3.51 6.23 2.09
CA SER A 93 -2.17 5.93 2.63
C SER A 93 -1.59 7.12 3.38
N ASN A 94 -0.42 6.93 4.01
CA ASN A 94 0.38 7.97 4.67
C ASN A 94 -0.37 8.76 5.76
N GLY A 95 -1.39 8.17 6.38
CA GLY A 95 -2.21 8.86 7.36
C GLY A 95 -2.97 10.07 6.79
N LYS A 96 -3.16 10.15 5.47
CA LYS A 96 -3.89 11.28 4.83
C LYS A 96 -5.37 11.31 5.21
N PHE A 97 -5.95 10.16 5.54
CA PHE A 97 -7.35 10.05 5.92
C PHE A 97 -7.57 9.05 7.05
N VAL A 98 -8.67 9.24 7.76
CA VAL A 98 -9.28 8.25 8.67
C VAL A 98 -10.69 7.97 8.18
N SER A 99 -11.01 6.70 7.89
CA SER A 99 -12.39 6.30 7.61
C SER A 99 -13.16 6.10 8.91
N ARG A 100 -14.28 6.79 9.07
CA ARG A 100 -15.28 6.51 10.10
C ARG A 100 -16.43 5.74 9.48
N VAL A 101 -16.72 4.57 10.03
CA VAL A 101 -17.85 3.72 9.61
C VAL A 101 -18.79 3.53 10.80
N ASP A 102 -19.97 4.13 10.74
CA ASP A 102 -21.04 3.88 11.72
C ASP A 102 -21.93 2.76 11.17
N LEU A 103 -22.16 1.69 11.95
CA LEU A 103 -22.96 0.52 11.54
C LEU A 103 -24.22 0.38 12.39
N ASP A 104 -25.37 0.13 11.76
CA ASP A 104 -26.63 -0.25 12.43
C ASP A 104 -26.80 -1.77 12.31
N VAL A 105 -26.56 -2.49 13.40
CA VAL A 105 -26.61 -3.96 13.47
C VAL A 105 -27.79 -4.39 14.33
N ARG A 106 -28.67 -5.24 13.77
CA ARG A 106 -29.86 -5.76 14.45
C ARG A 106 -30.06 -7.23 14.11
N ASP A 107 -30.31 -8.05 15.12
CA ASP A 107 -30.61 -9.49 14.97
C ASP A 107 -29.61 -10.22 14.04
N GLY A 108 -28.31 -9.98 14.24
CA GLY A 108 -27.27 -10.58 13.41
C GLY A 108 -27.14 -10.06 11.97
N LYS A 109 -27.74 -8.91 11.64
CA LYS A 109 -27.69 -8.31 10.29
C LYS A 109 -27.34 -6.82 10.31
N MET A 110 -26.54 -6.38 9.34
CA MET A 110 -26.30 -4.97 9.07
C MET A 110 -27.51 -4.37 8.34
N MET A 111 -28.27 -3.51 9.01
CA MET A 111 -29.48 -2.86 8.46
C MET A 111 -29.18 -1.57 7.73
N GLY A 112 -28.02 -0.96 8.01
CA GLY A 112 -27.55 0.25 7.37
C GLY A 112 -26.17 0.66 7.87
N PHE A 113 -25.56 1.61 7.18
CA PHE A 113 -24.27 2.18 7.57
C PHE A 113 -24.19 3.66 7.17
N ARG A 114 -23.25 4.37 7.78
CA ARG A 114 -22.77 5.68 7.30
C ARG A 114 -21.26 5.63 7.23
N HIS A 115 -20.70 6.21 6.17
CA HIS A 115 -19.26 6.34 6.00
C HIS A 115 -18.87 7.81 5.91
N LYS A 116 -17.69 8.13 6.44
CA LYS A 116 -17.01 9.39 6.17
C LYS A 116 -15.51 9.13 6.05
N LEU A 117 -14.93 9.51 4.91
CA LEU A 117 -13.49 9.63 4.75
C LEU A 117 -13.06 11.00 5.28
N ILE A 118 -12.40 11.03 6.43
CA ILE A 118 -12.03 12.27 7.11
C ILE A 118 -10.58 12.61 6.75
N PRO A 119 -10.31 13.71 6.03
CA PRO A 119 -8.93 14.12 5.75
C PRO A 119 -8.23 14.59 7.02
N ILE A 120 -6.95 14.25 7.14
CA ILE A 120 -6.08 14.72 8.22
C ILE A 120 -5.26 15.90 7.68
N PHE A 121 -5.62 17.10 8.12
CA PHE A 121 -4.92 18.35 7.84
C PHE A 121 -4.19 18.79 9.12
N SER A 122 -2.87 18.58 9.17
CA SER A 122 -2.04 18.84 10.36
C SER A 122 -1.92 20.33 10.72
N ASP A 123 -2.25 21.22 9.80
CA ASP A 123 -2.32 22.67 10.00
C ASP A 123 -3.65 23.14 10.63
N VAL A 124 -4.65 22.25 10.70
CA VAL A 124 -5.99 22.54 11.23
C VAL A 124 -6.34 21.69 12.46
N ILE A 125 -5.76 20.50 12.58
CA ILE A 125 -6.01 19.57 13.68
C ILE A 125 -4.92 19.73 14.74
N GLU A 126 -5.32 20.10 15.96
CA GLU A 126 -4.41 20.19 17.11
C GLU A 126 -3.73 18.82 17.36
N PRO A 127 -2.39 18.75 17.33
CA PRO A 127 -1.67 17.51 17.64
C PRO A 127 -1.91 17.06 19.08
N ASP A 128 -1.96 15.75 19.29
CA ASP A 128 -1.99 15.20 20.65
C ASP A 128 -0.64 15.42 21.33
N ALA A 129 -0.64 16.10 22.48
CA ALA A 129 0.57 16.54 23.15
C ALA A 129 1.48 15.39 23.60
N ASP A 130 0.89 14.29 24.07
CA ASP A 130 1.64 13.12 24.54
C ASP A 130 2.29 12.40 23.34
N MET A 131 1.57 12.27 22.23
CA MET A 131 2.12 11.71 20.99
C MET A 131 3.19 12.60 20.35
N THR A 132 3.01 13.93 20.36
CA THR A 132 4.04 14.86 19.89
C THR A 132 5.31 14.72 20.72
N ALA A 133 5.20 14.70 22.05
CA ALA A 133 6.34 14.52 22.93
C ALA A 133 7.07 13.19 22.66
N LEU A 134 6.33 12.09 22.45
CA LEU A 134 6.91 10.81 22.09
C LEU A 134 7.64 10.84 20.74
N ILE A 135 7.03 11.42 19.70
CA ILE A 135 7.66 11.54 18.38
C ILE A 135 8.93 12.37 18.45
N ASP A 136 8.89 13.51 19.14
CA ASP A 136 10.05 14.39 19.32
C ASP A 136 11.18 13.68 20.06
N GLU A 137 10.87 12.93 21.13
CA GLU A 137 11.84 12.13 21.87
C GLU A 137 12.51 11.08 20.97
N GLN A 138 11.74 10.33 20.19
CA GLN A 138 12.27 9.27 19.31
C GLN A 138 13.10 9.85 18.15
N ARG A 139 12.75 11.04 17.65
CA ARG A 139 13.44 11.69 16.54
C ARG A 139 14.66 12.50 16.97
N ALA A 140 14.71 12.97 18.21
CA ALA A 140 15.78 13.85 18.69
C ALA A 140 17.21 13.34 18.40
N PRO A 141 17.54 12.04 18.53
CA PRO A 141 18.88 11.54 18.21
C PRO A 141 19.26 11.63 16.73
N TYR A 142 18.27 11.65 15.83
CA TYR A 142 18.46 11.55 14.37
C TYR A 142 18.08 12.84 13.64
N LYS A 143 17.56 13.84 14.35
CA LYS A 143 16.98 15.06 13.78
C LYS A 143 17.91 15.77 12.78
N ALA A 144 19.17 15.95 13.15
CA ALA A 144 20.14 16.62 12.29
C ALA A 144 20.43 15.86 10.99
N GLU A 145 20.38 14.52 11.02
CA GLU A 145 20.56 13.68 9.85
C GLU A 145 19.30 13.67 8.98
N LEU A 146 18.12 13.50 9.58
CA LEU A 146 16.82 13.51 8.90
C LEU A 146 16.57 14.85 8.17
N GLU A 147 16.84 15.97 8.83
CA GLU A 147 16.56 17.32 8.33
C GLU A 147 17.69 17.91 7.46
N GLU A 148 18.75 17.13 7.18
CA GLU A 148 19.81 17.56 6.28
C GLU A 148 19.24 17.80 4.88
N VAL A 149 19.37 19.04 4.38
CA VAL A 149 18.97 19.41 3.02
C VAL A 149 19.99 18.86 2.03
N ILE A 150 19.54 17.97 1.15
CA ILE A 150 20.35 17.31 0.13
C ILE A 150 20.26 18.06 -1.20
N GLY A 151 19.12 18.70 -1.48
CA GLY A 151 18.91 19.46 -2.70
C GLY A 151 17.60 20.23 -2.70
N GLU A 152 17.25 20.76 -3.86
CA GLU A 152 16.00 21.49 -4.12
C GLU A 152 15.46 21.04 -5.48
N THR A 153 14.16 21.23 -5.71
CA THR A 153 13.51 20.92 -6.99
C THR A 153 12.60 22.07 -7.41
N ASP A 154 12.62 22.43 -8.69
CA ASP A 154 11.66 23.35 -9.30
C ASP A 154 10.40 22.62 -9.80
N ASP A 155 10.44 21.28 -9.84
CA ASP A 155 9.36 20.43 -10.32
C ASP A 155 8.71 19.62 -9.18
N LEU A 156 7.47 19.17 -9.42
CA LEU A 156 6.77 18.24 -8.52
C LEU A 156 7.45 16.86 -8.58
N LEU A 157 7.92 16.37 -7.44
CA LEU A 157 8.36 14.98 -7.29
C LEU A 157 7.23 14.15 -6.71
N TYR A 158 6.81 13.10 -7.41
CA TYR A 158 5.79 12.17 -6.94
C TYR A 158 6.16 10.72 -7.27
N ARG A 159 5.70 9.80 -6.42
CA ARG A 159 5.98 8.37 -6.58
C ARG A 159 4.91 7.64 -7.39
N ARG A 160 3.63 7.83 -7.02
CA ARG A 160 2.53 6.99 -7.51
C ARG A 160 2.17 7.30 -8.96
N GLY A 161 2.16 6.28 -9.81
CA GLY A 161 1.69 6.32 -11.19
C GLY A 161 1.90 4.97 -11.85
N ASN A 162 0.92 4.48 -12.64
CA ASN A 162 0.96 3.12 -13.19
C ASN A 162 2.17 2.83 -14.10
N PHE A 163 2.81 3.85 -14.66
CA PHE A 163 3.94 3.73 -15.59
C PHE A 163 5.15 4.56 -15.20
N ASN A 164 4.98 5.61 -14.40
CA ASN A 164 6.06 6.49 -14.00
C ASN A 164 5.68 7.41 -12.82
N GLY A 165 6.69 7.83 -12.07
CA GLY A 165 6.67 8.95 -11.13
C GLY A 165 7.97 9.75 -11.26
N SER A 166 7.91 11.08 -11.10
CA SER A 166 9.11 11.93 -11.24
C SER A 166 10.17 11.69 -10.15
N TRP A 167 9.80 11.06 -9.02
CA TRP A 167 10.79 10.52 -8.08
C TRP A 167 11.60 9.38 -8.70
N ASP A 168 10.95 8.49 -9.46
CA ASP A 168 11.58 7.35 -10.14
C ASP A 168 12.52 7.82 -11.25
N ASP A 169 12.15 8.84 -12.01
CA ASP A 169 13.03 9.47 -13.00
C ASP A 169 14.35 9.93 -12.34
N LEU A 170 14.25 10.69 -11.24
CA LEU A 170 15.42 11.18 -10.50
C LEU A 170 16.30 10.03 -9.96
N ILE A 171 15.68 8.98 -9.41
CA ILE A 171 16.40 7.81 -8.88
C ILE A 171 17.11 7.06 -10.01
N CYS A 172 16.42 6.83 -11.13
CA CYS A 172 16.97 6.13 -12.30
C CYS A 172 18.13 6.92 -12.92
N ASP A 173 18.01 8.24 -13.07
CA ASP A 173 19.09 9.10 -13.56
C ASP A 173 20.31 9.05 -12.65
N ALA A 174 20.11 9.09 -11.33
CA ALA A 174 21.19 8.96 -10.36
C ALA A 174 21.89 7.59 -10.49
N LEU A 175 21.13 6.50 -10.60
CA LEU A 175 21.68 5.15 -10.80
C LEU A 175 22.50 5.05 -12.10
N ILE A 176 21.99 5.59 -13.21
CA ILE A 176 22.70 5.61 -14.50
C ILE A 176 24.03 6.36 -14.35
N SER A 177 24.00 7.56 -13.75
CA SER A 177 25.19 8.40 -13.60
C SER A 177 26.27 7.79 -12.69
N GLU A 178 25.87 7.07 -11.64
CA GLU A 178 26.77 6.51 -10.62
C GLU A 178 27.20 5.05 -10.88
N ARG A 179 26.56 4.36 -11.82
CA ARG A 179 26.77 2.92 -12.06
C ARG A 179 27.10 2.57 -13.51
N ASP A 180 27.31 3.55 -14.40
CA ASP A 180 27.69 3.29 -15.80
C ASP A 180 26.72 2.28 -16.46
N ALA A 181 25.43 2.59 -16.41
CA ALA A 181 24.37 1.71 -16.92
C ALA A 181 23.63 2.39 -18.08
N ASP A 182 23.23 1.62 -19.08
CA ASP A 182 22.43 2.15 -20.20
C ASP A 182 20.94 2.31 -19.84
N ILE A 183 20.46 1.51 -18.89
CA ILE A 183 19.07 1.44 -18.42
C ILE A 183 19.08 1.27 -16.90
N ALA A 184 18.22 1.99 -16.19
CA ALA A 184 17.90 1.76 -14.79
C ALA A 184 16.42 1.37 -14.64
N MET A 185 16.13 0.53 -13.65
CA MET A 185 14.77 0.14 -13.28
C MET A 185 14.59 0.48 -11.80
N SER A 186 13.54 1.24 -11.50
CA SER A 186 13.11 1.52 -10.13
C SER A 186 11.87 0.67 -9.82
N PRO A 187 11.73 0.13 -8.60
CA PRO A 187 10.57 -0.64 -8.25
C PRO A 187 9.32 0.26 -8.13
N GLY A 188 8.24 -0.09 -8.83
CA GLY A 188 6.94 0.60 -8.79
C GLY A 188 6.18 0.43 -7.47
N VAL A 189 6.80 0.83 -6.35
CA VAL A 189 6.19 0.85 -5.02
C VAL A 189 5.26 2.05 -4.85
N ARG A 190 4.16 1.85 -4.12
CA ARG A 190 3.13 2.88 -3.92
C ARG A 190 3.35 3.80 -2.72
N TRP A 191 4.34 3.51 -1.88
CA TRP A 191 4.70 4.33 -0.74
C TRP A 191 5.76 5.36 -1.16
N GLY A 192 5.63 6.58 -0.63
CA GLY A 192 6.50 7.70 -1.01
C GLY A 192 5.72 9.02 -1.04
N PRO A 193 6.01 9.98 -0.14
CA PRO A 193 5.44 11.32 -0.19
C PRO A 193 5.86 12.11 -1.44
N SER A 194 5.08 13.14 -1.76
CA SER A 194 5.42 14.07 -2.84
C SER A 194 6.18 15.28 -2.30
N ILE A 195 7.08 15.84 -3.13
CA ILE A 195 7.77 17.12 -2.87
C ILE A 195 7.26 18.14 -3.87
N LEU A 196 6.83 19.29 -3.37
CA LEU A 196 6.31 20.39 -4.20
C LEU A 196 7.47 21.22 -4.80
N PRO A 197 7.23 21.88 -5.94
CA PRO A 197 8.15 22.90 -6.47
C PRO A 197 8.61 23.91 -5.40
N GLY A 198 9.91 24.12 -5.32
CA GLY A 198 10.56 25.04 -4.38
C GLY A 198 10.70 24.51 -2.94
N GLN A 199 10.27 23.28 -2.66
CA GLN A 199 10.58 22.64 -1.38
C GLN A 199 12.00 22.06 -1.40
N ALA A 200 12.70 22.18 -0.27
CA ALA A 200 13.96 21.50 -0.05
C ALA A 200 13.72 19.98 0.01
N ILE A 201 14.61 19.21 -0.61
CA ILE A 201 14.68 17.77 -0.50
C ILE A 201 15.60 17.43 0.67
N THR A 202 15.05 16.82 1.71
CA THR A 202 15.81 16.38 2.87
C THR A 202 16.29 14.93 2.73
N ARG A 203 17.21 14.50 3.59
CA ARG A 203 17.62 13.10 3.68
C ARG A 203 16.43 12.19 4.03
N GLU A 204 15.54 12.66 4.91
CA GLU A 204 14.31 11.94 5.25
C GLU A 204 13.42 11.72 4.03
N ASP A 205 13.31 12.69 3.12
CA ASP A 205 12.52 12.55 1.90
C ASP A 205 13.07 11.45 0.98
N ILE A 206 14.40 11.38 0.84
CA ILE A 206 15.08 10.31 0.09
C ILE A 206 14.79 8.95 0.74
N TRP A 207 14.92 8.85 2.06
CA TRP A 207 14.60 7.61 2.77
C TRP A 207 13.14 7.23 2.58
N ASN A 208 12.20 8.17 2.68
CA ASN A 208 10.78 7.92 2.50
C ASN A 208 10.40 7.37 1.11
N VAL A 209 11.27 7.47 0.10
CA VAL A 209 11.08 6.88 -1.24
C VAL A 209 12.05 5.73 -1.56
N THR A 210 12.96 5.38 -0.63
CA THR A 210 13.97 4.31 -0.80
C THR A 210 14.12 3.37 0.41
N SER A 211 13.19 3.40 1.37
CA SER A 211 13.19 2.63 2.64
C SER A 211 12.96 1.12 2.51
N MET A 212 13.73 0.43 1.68
CA MET A 212 13.76 -1.04 1.67
C MET A 212 14.86 -1.53 2.62
N SER A 213 14.57 -2.57 3.41
CA SER A 213 15.58 -3.25 4.24
C SER A 213 16.61 -4.05 3.42
N TYR A 214 16.38 -4.14 2.11
CA TYR A 214 17.22 -4.76 1.07
C TYR A 214 17.41 -3.77 -0.10
N GLY A 215 17.70 -2.51 0.21
CA GLY A 215 17.77 -1.40 -0.75
C GLY A 215 19.05 -1.31 -1.57
N GLU A 216 19.87 -2.36 -1.65
CA GLU A 216 21.09 -2.35 -2.44
C GLU A 216 20.79 -2.17 -3.94
N ALA A 217 21.58 -1.32 -4.60
CA ALA A 217 21.52 -1.15 -6.05
C ALA A 217 22.46 -2.17 -6.75
N TYR A 218 21.91 -2.94 -7.68
CA TYR A 218 22.65 -3.96 -8.44
C TYR A 218 22.83 -3.53 -9.89
N ARG A 219 24.01 -3.83 -10.45
CA ARG A 219 24.32 -3.67 -11.89
C ARG A 219 24.57 -5.04 -12.49
N SER A 220 23.84 -5.37 -13.56
CA SER A 220 23.99 -6.64 -14.29
C SER A 220 23.74 -6.43 -15.78
N GLU A 221 24.45 -7.18 -16.61
CA GLU A 221 24.16 -7.22 -18.05
C GLU A 221 22.91 -8.06 -18.34
N MET A 222 22.06 -7.58 -19.25
CA MET A 222 20.87 -8.28 -19.71
C MET A 222 20.73 -8.15 -21.23
N THR A 223 20.19 -9.18 -21.88
CA THR A 223 19.83 -9.05 -23.30
C THR A 223 18.60 -8.17 -23.44
N GLY A 224 18.47 -7.46 -24.57
CA GLY A 224 17.24 -6.69 -24.85
C GLY A 224 15.99 -7.57 -24.90
N GLU A 225 16.13 -8.84 -25.28
CA GLU A 225 15.05 -9.83 -25.19
C GLU A 225 14.61 -10.07 -23.75
N PHE A 226 15.55 -10.24 -22.81
CA PHE A 226 15.22 -10.47 -21.41
C PHE A 226 14.59 -9.24 -20.76
N ILE A 227 15.08 -8.03 -21.09
CA ILE A 227 14.46 -6.77 -20.66
C ILE A 227 13.00 -6.71 -21.11
N LYS A 228 12.73 -7.06 -22.38
CA LYS A 228 11.35 -7.11 -22.88
C LYS A 228 10.50 -8.10 -22.09
N VAL A 229 11.01 -9.30 -21.81
CA VAL A 229 10.29 -10.32 -21.02
C VAL A 229 9.92 -9.79 -19.64
N ILE A 230 10.83 -9.09 -18.96
CA ILE A 230 10.55 -8.49 -17.65
C ILE A 230 9.39 -7.50 -17.74
N LEU A 231 9.43 -6.58 -18.72
CA LEU A 231 8.39 -5.56 -18.88
C LEU A 231 7.02 -6.17 -19.23
N GLU A 232 6.99 -7.19 -20.08
CA GLU A 232 5.76 -7.91 -20.43
C GLU A 232 5.19 -8.68 -19.22
N ASP A 233 6.03 -9.31 -18.41
CA ASP A 233 5.61 -10.03 -17.20
C ASP A 233 4.99 -9.08 -16.15
N VAL A 234 5.59 -7.90 -15.97
CA VAL A 234 5.03 -6.84 -15.12
C VAL A 234 3.70 -6.34 -15.67
N ALA A 235 3.60 -6.11 -16.99
CA ALA A 235 2.37 -5.66 -17.63
C ALA A 235 1.23 -6.69 -17.50
N ASP A 236 1.53 -7.98 -17.73
CA ASP A 236 0.58 -9.08 -17.59
C ASP A 236 0.05 -9.21 -16.15
N ASN A 237 0.86 -8.85 -15.15
CA ASN A 237 0.44 -8.79 -13.76
C ASN A 237 -0.48 -7.60 -13.48
N ILE A 238 -0.02 -6.38 -13.81
CA ILE A 238 -0.72 -5.13 -13.48
C ILE A 238 -2.08 -5.06 -14.19
N PHE A 239 -2.12 -5.46 -15.47
CA PHE A 239 -3.31 -5.36 -16.32
C PHE A 239 -4.08 -6.67 -16.42
N ASN A 240 -3.82 -7.63 -15.54
CA ASN A 240 -4.54 -8.90 -15.57
C ASN A 240 -6.05 -8.66 -15.40
N PRO A 241 -6.91 -9.22 -16.29
CA PRO A 241 -8.35 -9.04 -16.17
C PRO A 241 -8.95 -9.74 -14.95
N ASP A 242 -8.23 -10.72 -14.38
CA ASP A 242 -8.62 -11.37 -13.14
C ASP A 242 -7.84 -10.76 -11.95
N PRO A 243 -8.53 -10.08 -11.02
CA PRO A 243 -7.91 -9.49 -9.83
C PRO A 243 -7.05 -10.44 -8.98
N TYR A 244 -7.33 -11.74 -8.95
CA TYR A 244 -6.52 -12.68 -8.16
C TYR A 244 -5.11 -12.93 -8.72
N TYR A 245 -4.84 -12.46 -9.93
CA TYR A 245 -3.49 -12.46 -10.50
C TYR A 245 -2.81 -11.10 -10.43
N GLN A 246 -3.48 -10.08 -9.89
CA GLN A 246 -2.88 -8.77 -9.65
C GLN A 246 -2.17 -8.77 -8.29
N HIS A 247 -0.86 -8.53 -8.28
CA HIS A 247 -0.08 -8.50 -7.03
C HIS A 247 -0.10 -7.13 -6.34
N GLY A 248 -0.49 -6.07 -7.06
CA GLY A 248 -0.67 -4.74 -6.50
C GLY A 248 0.63 -3.93 -6.36
N GLY A 249 1.38 -3.81 -7.45
CA GLY A 249 2.42 -2.80 -7.67
C GLY A 249 2.06 -1.88 -8.84
N ASP A 250 2.82 -0.80 -8.99
CA ASP A 250 2.86 0.02 -10.20
C ASP A 250 4.07 -0.45 -11.06
N MET A 251 4.21 0.05 -12.30
CA MET A 251 5.35 -0.27 -13.18
C MET A 251 6.53 0.65 -12.91
#